data_AF-A0A066X798-F1
#
_entry.id   AF-A0A066X798-F1
#
_cell.length_a   1.000
_cell.length_b   1.000
_cell.length_c   1.000
_cell.angle_alpha   90.00
_cell.angle_beta   90.00
_cell.angle_gamma   90.00
#
_symmetry.space_group_name_H-M   'P 1'
#
loop_
_entity.id
_entity.type
_entity.pdbx_description
1 polymer ?
#
loop_
_entity_poly.entity_id
_entity_poly.type
_entity_poly.pdbx_seq_one_letter_code
_entity_poly.pdbx_strand_id
1 'polypeptide(L)'
;MERKHKSAMKWTKKIISFAAVKADADNGKSTEFNTSFHTEAEAPDKKTTSNAPYDYGRWLHLILASRKLSPGLLQKVTLTHSQARLLYNACNASMQINRVNLMMIEDLNEEIVPALSALCFPPEGLFVRLNACSPKDGVQSIPGQVSLHSVSEIILRLVTSSRCRTALEDCLSALIPVELFFLPFDKRMGSQREFRVFCRAEDCRITGISQYCWHKPWRYACLSEKDQDRIIEKVVLEAERLRVQILADLNGNDKTDRLLMEQGMSFDLLYDEEACDVELVELNPFGTRSPCGSCLFQWAKDQEVLYDEQNKKTIECRVSW
;
A
#
# COMPACT_ATOMS: atom_id res chain seq x y z
N MET A 1 43.57 4.90 -7.74
CA MET A 1 42.21 5.05 -8.30
C MET A 1 41.24 5.23 -7.15
N GLU A 2 40.55 6.35 -7.15
CA GLU A 2 39.80 6.91 -6.03
C GLU A 2 38.67 5.99 -5.55
N ARG A 3 38.72 5.61 -4.27
CA ARG A 3 37.55 5.14 -3.53
C ARG A 3 36.63 6.35 -3.35
N LYS A 4 35.69 6.57 -4.27
CA LYS A 4 34.56 7.47 -4.06
C LYS A 4 33.89 7.08 -2.74
N HIS A 5 34.07 7.90 -1.71
CA HIS A 5 33.28 7.81 -0.49
C HIS A 5 31.81 7.96 -0.90
N LYS A 6 31.03 6.87 -0.84
CA LYS A 6 29.58 6.98 -0.84
C LYS A 6 29.24 7.80 0.41
N SER A 7 28.82 9.05 0.23
CA SER A 7 28.28 9.85 1.32
C SER A 7 27.17 9.03 1.97
N ALA A 8 27.30 8.72 3.25
CA ALA A 8 26.22 8.09 4.00
C ALA A 8 24.98 8.98 3.89
N MET A 9 23.81 8.38 3.63
CA MET A 9 22.57 9.14 3.58
C MET A 9 22.29 9.71 4.97
N LYS A 10 22.03 11.01 5.03
CA LYS A 10 21.74 11.69 6.28
C LYS A 10 20.26 11.51 6.61
N TRP A 11 19.97 10.98 7.80
CA TRP A 11 18.62 10.83 8.30
C TRP A 11 18.53 11.30 9.76
N THR A 12 17.32 11.62 10.21
CA THR A 12 17.01 11.95 11.60
C THR A 12 15.81 11.13 12.07
N LYS A 13 15.87 10.62 13.29
CA LYS A 13 14.73 9.96 13.95
C LYS A 13 13.96 10.99 14.76
N LYS A 14 12.67 11.12 14.51
CA LYS A 14 11.73 11.94 15.28
C LYS A 14 10.70 11.03 15.95
N ILE A 15 10.70 11.06 17.28
CA ILE A 15 9.74 10.31 18.09
C ILE A 15 8.51 11.19 18.29
N ILE A 16 7.37 10.70 17.83
CA ILE A 16 6.07 11.34 17.96
C ILE A 16 5.38 10.78 19.21
N SER A 17 4.84 11.65 20.06
CA SER A 17 4.11 11.23 21.25
C SER A 17 2.92 10.34 20.87
N PHE A 18 2.94 9.07 21.33
CA PHE A 18 1.82 8.17 21.07
C PHE A 18 0.51 8.68 21.70
N ALA A 19 0.56 9.41 22.82
CA ALA A 19 -0.62 10.02 23.41
C ALA A 19 -1.29 11.04 22.47
N ALA A 20 -0.49 11.84 21.74
CA ALA A 20 -1.00 12.79 20.76
C ALA A 20 -1.61 12.09 19.55
N VAL A 21 -0.96 11.02 19.05
CA VAL A 21 -1.49 10.18 17.97
C VAL A 21 -2.83 9.57 18.38
N LYS A 22 -2.90 8.98 19.58
CA LYS A 22 -4.12 8.37 20.10
C LYS A 22 -5.26 9.40 20.21
N ALA A 23 -4.96 10.59 20.73
CA ALA A 23 -5.95 11.66 20.84
C ALA A 23 -6.51 12.09 19.47
N ASP A 24 -5.67 12.21 18.43
CA ASP A 24 -6.13 12.54 17.07
C ASP A 24 -6.93 11.39 16.43
N ALA A 25 -6.50 10.14 16.63
CA ALA A 25 -7.18 8.96 16.11
C ALA A 25 -8.58 8.76 16.72
N ASP A 26 -8.75 9.07 18.02
CA ASP A 26 -10.02 8.91 18.74
C ASP A 26 -11.08 9.97 18.34
N ASN A 27 -10.70 11.06 17.66
CA ASN A 27 -11.60 12.13 17.22
C ASN A 27 -12.47 11.78 15.99
N GLY A 28 -12.43 10.53 15.51
CA GLY A 28 -13.22 10.03 14.39
C GLY A 28 -12.65 10.37 13.00
N LYS A 29 -12.15 11.59 12.79
CA LYS A 29 -11.38 11.97 11.59
C LYS A 29 -10.04 12.59 12.01
N SER A 30 -8.95 11.91 11.67
CA SER A 30 -7.59 12.37 11.93
C SER A 30 -7.32 13.70 11.22
N THR A 31 -6.77 14.68 11.93
CA THR A 31 -6.43 16.02 11.41
C THR A 31 -4.95 16.35 11.51
N GLU A 32 -4.26 15.72 12.47
CA GLU A 32 -2.85 15.92 12.77
C GLU A 32 -1.96 14.82 12.17
N PHE A 33 -2.48 13.61 12.05
CA PHE A 33 -1.77 12.46 11.49
C PHE A 33 -2.59 11.78 10.39
N ASN A 34 -1.92 11.02 9.54
CA ASN A 34 -2.50 10.15 8.52
C ASN A 34 -3.63 10.78 7.68
N THR A 35 -3.48 12.07 7.37
CA THR A 35 -4.43 12.78 6.53
C THR A 35 -4.32 12.30 5.07
N SER A 36 -5.41 12.46 4.32
CA SER A 36 -5.56 12.11 2.90
C SER A 36 -6.75 12.87 2.32
N PHE A 37 -6.88 12.93 1.00
CA PHE A 37 -8.04 13.55 0.32
C PHE A 37 -8.30 15.02 0.70
N HIS A 38 -7.24 15.84 0.81
CA HIS A 38 -7.45 17.28 1.01
C HIS A 38 -8.18 17.87 -0.21
N THR A 39 -9.14 18.74 0.07
CA THR A 39 -9.94 19.46 -0.92
C THR A 39 -9.11 20.54 -1.63
N GLU A 40 -9.63 21.06 -2.74
CA GLU A 40 -9.02 22.23 -3.40
C GLU A 40 -8.99 23.46 -2.50
N ALA A 41 -9.98 23.62 -1.61
CA ALA A 41 -9.99 24.71 -0.64
C ALA A 41 -8.86 24.57 0.41
N GLU A 42 -8.53 23.33 0.81
CA GLU A 42 -7.46 23.04 1.78
C GLU A 42 -6.06 23.09 1.16
N ALA A 43 -5.93 22.80 -0.15
CA ALA A 43 -4.65 22.80 -0.87
C ALA A 43 -4.81 23.31 -2.32
N PRO A 44 -5.05 24.62 -2.53
CA PRO A 44 -5.39 25.18 -3.84
C PRO A 44 -4.22 25.18 -4.83
N ASP A 45 -2.99 25.14 -4.33
CA ASP A 45 -1.75 25.10 -5.12
C ASP A 45 -1.38 23.66 -5.55
N LYS A 46 -2.08 22.65 -5.04
CA LYS A 46 -1.81 21.24 -5.36
C LYS A 46 -2.83 20.69 -6.35
N LYS A 47 -2.36 19.84 -7.26
CA LYS A 47 -3.20 19.09 -8.22
C LYS A 47 -3.66 17.78 -7.61
N THR A 48 -4.80 17.28 -8.07
CA THR A 48 -5.24 15.91 -7.79
C THR A 48 -4.25 14.91 -8.38
N THR A 49 -3.90 13.88 -7.61
CA THR A 49 -2.96 12.84 -8.04
C THR A 49 -3.70 11.72 -8.75
N SER A 50 -3.24 11.32 -9.94
CA SER A 50 -3.74 10.13 -10.65
C SER A 50 -3.17 8.86 -10.04
N ASN A 51 -4.00 7.81 -9.88
CA ASN A 51 -3.55 6.50 -9.40
C ASN A 51 -2.84 5.65 -10.48
N ALA A 52 -3.01 5.99 -11.76
CA ALA A 52 -2.55 5.14 -12.87
C ALA A 52 -1.05 4.75 -12.81
N PRO A 53 -0.11 5.62 -12.40
CA PRO A 53 1.30 5.25 -12.32
C PRO A 53 1.66 4.28 -11.19
N TYR A 54 0.79 4.11 -10.21
CA TYR A 54 1.04 3.29 -9.02
C TYR A 54 0.32 1.94 -9.09
N ASP A 55 -0.20 1.58 -10.26
CA ASP A 55 -0.88 0.32 -10.51
C ASP A 55 -0.05 -0.88 -10.01
N TYR A 56 -0.68 -1.77 -9.24
CA TYR A 56 0.03 -2.88 -8.62
C TYR A 56 0.62 -3.83 -9.65
N GLY A 57 -0.13 -4.15 -10.72
CA GLY A 57 0.31 -5.03 -11.78
C GLY A 57 1.59 -4.54 -12.46
N ARG A 58 1.72 -3.22 -12.64
CA ARG A 58 2.92 -2.58 -13.19
C ARG A 58 4.18 -2.81 -12.35
N TRP A 59 4.05 -2.81 -11.02
CA TRP A 59 5.21 -2.90 -10.11
C TRP A 59 5.44 -4.31 -9.55
N LEU A 60 4.63 -5.27 -10.00
CA LEU A 60 4.59 -6.62 -9.45
C LEU A 60 5.92 -7.36 -9.60
N HIS A 61 6.65 -7.15 -10.69
CA HIS A 61 7.96 -7.78 -10.88
C HIS A 61 8.99 -7.30 -9.83
N LEU A 62 9.02 -6.00 -9.50
CA LEU A 62 9.89 -5.48 -8.43
C LEU A 62 9.45 -5.97 -7.06
N ILE A 63 8.14 -6.01 -6.79
CA ILE A 63 7.58 -6.53 -5.54
C ILE A 63 8.01 -7.99 -5.35
N LEU A 64 7.79 -8.85 -6.34
CA LEU A 64 8.18 -10.27 -6.28
C LEU A 64 9.69 -10.44 -6.13
N ALA A 65 10.48 -9.68 -6.89
CA ALA A 65 11.94 -9.74 -6.82
C ALA A 65 12.46 -9.33 -5.42
N SER A 66 11.91 -8.27 -4.83
CA SER A 66 12.30 -7.82 -3.48
C SER A 66 11.99 -8.86 -2.41
N ARG A 67 10.92 -9.65 -2.61
CA ARG A 67 10.47 -10.72 -1.73
C ARG A 67 11.10 -12.08 -2.03
N LYS A 68 12.00 -12.13 -3.03
CA LYS A 68 12.64 -13.37 -3.52
C LYS A 68 11.60 -14.43 -3.94
N LEU A 69 10.44 -13.98 -4.43
CA LEU A 69 9.37 -14.85 -4.91
C LEU A 69 9.53 -15.12 -6.40
N SER A 70 9.37 -16.40 -6.79
CA SER A 70 9.31 -16.76 -8.19
C SER A 70 8.04 -16.19 -8.84
N PRO A 71 8.12 -15.59 -10.05
CA PRO A 71 6.93 -15.14 -10.79
C PRO A 71 5.89 -16.25 -11.02
N GLY A 72 6.31 -17.52 -11.06
CA GLY A 72 5.38 -18.65 -11.21
C GLY A 72 4.46 -18.90 -10.01
N LEU A 73 4.70 -18.25 -8.87
CA LEU A 73 3.81 -18.31 -7.70
C LEU A 73 2.61 -17.36 -7.83
N LEU A 74 2.70 -16.37 -8.70
CA LEU A 74 1.61 -15.44 -8.97
C LEU A 74 0.52 -16.14 -9.78
N GLN A 75 -0.70 -16.09 -9.26
CA GLN A 75 -1.89 -16.47 -10.01
C GLN A 75 -2.71 -15.21 -10.29
N LYS A 76 -3.15 -15.05 -11.52
CA LYS A 76 -3.88 -13.86 -11.98
C LYS A 76 -5.22 -14.28 -12.58
N VAL A 77 -6.28 -13.60 -12.16
CA VAL A 77 -7.63 -13.76 -12.74
C VAL A 77 -8.08 -12.41 -13.25
N THR A 78 -8.43 -12.34 -14.53
CA THR A 78 -9.00 -11.14 -15.14
C THR A 78 -10.50 -11.35 -15.33
N LEU A 79 -11.29 -10.49 -14.71
CA LEU A 79 -12.75 -10.55 -14.79
C LEU A 79 -13.23 -9.75 -16.00
N THR A 80 -14.26 -10.27 -16.66
CA THR A 80 -15.00 -9.53 -17.69
C THR A 80 -15.76 -8.36 -17.08
N HIS A 81 -16.22 -7.43 -17.92
CA HIS A 81 -17.05 -6.31 -17.45
C HIS A 81 -18.36 -6.78 -16.80
N SER A 82 -18.99 -7.86 -17.31
CA SER A 82 -20.20 -8.44 -16.71
C SER A 82 -19.91 -9.06 -15.34
N GLN A 83 -18.82 -9.81 -15.20
CA GLN A 83 -18.38 -10.39 -13.93
C GLN A 83 -18.04 -9.30 -12.90
N ALA A 84 -17.32 -8.25 -13.31
CA ALA A 84 -17.02 -7.11 -12.45
C ALA A 84 -18.30 -6.39 -11.99
N ARG A 85 -19.28 -6.21 -12.88
CA ARG A 85 -20.58 -5.62 -12.55
C ARG A 85 -21.37 -6.48 -11.57
N LEU A 86 -21.38 -7.79 -11.78
CA LEU A 86 -22.03 -8.75 -10.88
C LEU A 86 -21.42 -8.68 -9.48
N LEU A 87 -20.08 -8.71 -9.38
CA LEU A 87 -19.39 -8.55 -8.09
C LEU A 87 -19.69 -7.21 -7.43
N TYR A 88 -19.73 -6.11 -8.18
CA TYR A 88 -20.10 -4.79 -7.64
C TYR A 88 -21.52 -4.79 -7.05
N ASN A 89 -22.49 -5.38 -7.77
CA ASN A 89 -23.86 -5.53 -7.29
C ASN A 89 -23.90 -6.41 -6.03
N ALA A 90 -23.14 -7.51 -6.02
CA ALA A 90 -23.03 -8.39 -4.86
C ALA A 90 -22.40 -7.68 -3.65
N CYS A 91 -21.42 -6.79 -3.86
CA CYS A 91 -20.87 -5.93 -2.80
C CYS A 91 -21.98 -5.08 -2.16
N ASN A 92 -22.75 -4.36 -2.98
CA ASN A 92 -23.84 -3.51 -2.50
C ASN A 92 -24.89 -4.29 -1.70
N ALA A 93 -25.14 -5.55 -2.07
CA ALA A 93 -26.12 -6.41 -1.41
C ALA A 93 -25.60 -7.14 -0.15
N SER A 94 -24.28 -7.29 -0.01
CA SER A 94 -23.66 -8.18 0.99
C SER A 94 -22.93 -7.44 2.12
N MET A 95 -22.40 -6.24 1.86
CA MET A 95 -21.61 -5.48 2.84
C MET A 95 -22.35 -5.19 4.14
N GLN A 96 -23.63 -4.79 4.08
CA GLN A 96 -24.39 -4.43 5.28
C GLN A 96 -24.78 -5.65 6.13
N ILE A 97 -24.85 -6.83 5.52
CA ILE A 97 -25.25 -8.07 6.19
C ILE A 97 -24.07 -8.96 6.58
N ASN A 98 -22.84 -8.57 6.22
CA ASN A 98 -21.59 -9.28 6.52
C ASN A 98 -21.59 -10.76 6.12
N ARG A 99 -22.31 -11.09 5.04
CA ARG A 99 -22.39 -12.44 4.44
C ARG A 99 -22.72 -12.31 2.97
N VAL A 100 -22.46 -13.36 2.19
CA VAL A 100 -22.92 -13.41 0.80
C VAL A 100 -24.45 -13.34 0.76
N ASN A 101 -25.00 -12.39 0.02
CA ASN A 101 -26.45 -12.24 -0.12
C ASN A 101 -27.03 -13.43 -0.90
N LEU A 102 -28.04 -14.10 -0.31
CA LEU A 102 -28.66 -15.31 -0.87
C LEU A 102 -29.19 -15.12 -2.29
N MET A 103 -29.71 -13.92 -2.60
CA MET A 103 -30.25 -13.61 -3.93
C MET A 103 -29.17 -13.55 -5.03
N MET A 104 -27.90 -13.43 -4.64
CA MET A 104 -26.77 -13.32 -5.58
C MET A 104 -26.02 -14.65 -5.73
N ILE A 105 -26.33 -15.67 -4.93
CA ILE A 105 -25.50 -16.89 -4.84
C ILE A 105 -25.48 -17.67 -6.15
N GLU A 106 -26.64 -17.83 -6.80
CA GLU A 106 -26.75 -18.56 -8.07
C GLU A 106 -25.90 -17.88 -9.15
N ASP A 107 -26.11 -16.58 -9.39
CA ASP A 107 -25.31 -15.80 -10.34
C ASP A 107 -23.81 -15.84 -10.02
N LEU A 108 -23.42 -15.70 -8.75
CA LEU A 108 -22.00 -15.77 -8.35
C LEU A 108 -21.40 -17.15 -8.62
N ASN A 109 -22.16 -18.22 -8.40
CA ASN A 109 -21.73 -19.59 -8.66
C ASN A 109 -21.62 -19.90 -10.15
N GLU A 110 -22.48 -19.31 -10.99
CA GLU A 110 -22.46 -19.52 -12.43
C GLU A 110 -21.39 -18.68 -13.12
N GLU A 111 -21.17 -17.44 -12.69
CA GLU A 111 -20.34 -16.48 -13.43
C GLU A 111 -18.96 -16.22 -12.80
N ILE A 112 -18.85 -16.23 -11.45
CA ILE A 112 -17.60 -15.87 -10.76
C ILE A 112 -16.81 -17.10 -10.33
N VAL A 113 -17.46 -18.12 -9.78
CA VAL A 113 -16.77 -19.34 -9.31
C VAL A 113 -15.97 -20.01 -10.44
N PRO A 114 -16.45 -20.13 -11.69
CA PRO A 114 -15.66 -20.72 -12.77
C PRO A 114 -14.37 -19.94 -13.07
N ALA A 115 -14.41 -18.61 -13.00
CA ALA A 115 -13.23 -17.76 -13.20
C ALA A 115 -12.14 -17.97 -12.13
N LEU A 116 -12.54 -18.42 -10.94
CA LEU A 116 -11.65 -18.69 -9.80
C LEU A 116 -11.30 -20.18 -9.66
N SER A 117 -11.91 -21.06 -10.47
CA SER A 117 -11.80 -22.52 -10.31
C SER A 117 -10.39 -23.08 -10.59
N ALA A 118 -9.60 -22.39 -11.41
CA ALA A 118 -8.23 -22.77 -11.74
C ALA A 118 -7.20 -22.38 -10.65
N LEU A 119 -7.63 -21.72 -9.57
CA LEU A 119 -6.74 -21.32 -8.49
C LEU A 119 -6.18 -22.55 -7.75
N CYS A 120 -4.87 -22.58 -7.61
CA CYS A 120 -4.13 -23.52 -6.79
C CYS A 120 -3.97 -22.95 -5.38
N PHE A 121 -4.51 -23.64 -4.38
CA PHE A 121 -4.42 -23.24 -2.98
C PHE A 121 -3.23 -23.95 -2.30
N PRO A 122 -2.17 -23.22 -1.89
CA PRO A 122 -1.11 -23.82 -1.10
C PRO A 122 -1.55 -24.02 0.35
N PRO A 123 -0.85 -24.85 1.16
CA PRO A 123 -1.21 -25.13 2.55
C PRO A 123 -1.33 -23.89 3.45
N GLU A 124 -0.52 -22.86 3.19
CA GLU A 124 -0.55 -21.57 3.88
C GLU A 124 -1.77 -20.70 3.50
N GLY A 125 -2.46 -21.05 2.42
CA GLY A 125 -3.55 -20.29 1.81
C GLY A 125 -3.05 -19.17 0.89
N LEU A 126 -4.00 -18.40 0.36
CA LEU A 126 -3.75 -17.30 -0.56
C LEU A 126 -3.98 -15.94 0.11
N PHE A 127 -3.21 -14.96 -0.32
CA PHE A 127 -3.51 -13.54 -0.22
C PHE A 127 -4.09 -13.05 -1.55
N VAL A 128 -5.15 -12.25 -1.50
CA VAL A 128 -5.78 -11.65 -2.70
C VAL A 128 -5.68 -10.14 -2.65
N ARG A 129 -5.49 -9.51 -3.80
CA ARG A 129 -5.70 -8.07 -3.99
C ARG A 129 -6.13 -7.72 -5.41
N LEU A 130 -6.72 -6.55 -5.53
CA LEU A 130 -6.92 -5.83 -6.79
C LEU A 130 -5.72 -4.90 -7.00
N ASN A 131 -5.70 -4.20 -8.14
CA ASN A 131 -4.71 -3.16 -8.39
C ASN A 131 -4.72 -2.07 -7.31
N ALA A 132 -5.88 -1.48 -7.05
CA ALA A 132 -6.00 -0.34 -6.13
C ALA A 132 -6.05 -0.72 -4.64
N CYS A 133 -6.37 -1.97 -4.29
CA CYS A 133 -6.53 -2.34 -2.88
C CYS A 133 -6.46 -3.85 -2.60
N SER A 134 -6.19 -4.19 -1.35
CA SER A 134 -6.48 -5.51 -0.78
C SER A 134 -7.79 -5.45 0.03
N PRO A 135 -8.70 -6.42 -0.13
CA PRO A 135 -10.03 -6.42 0.51
C PRO A 135 -9.96 -6.83 2.00
N LYS A 136 -8.95 -6.37 2.75
CA LYS A 136 -8.67 -6.79 4.13
C LYS A 136 -9.74 -6.39 5.16
N ASP A 137 -10.61 -5.44 4.79
CA ASP A 137 -11.78 -4.99 5.55
C ASP A 137 -13.01 -5.90 5.34
N GLY A 138 -12.98 -6.81 4.36
CA GLY A 138 -14.02 -7.81 4.18
C GLY A 138 -14.03 -8.86 5.28
N VAL A 139 -15.17 -9.53 5.41
CA VAL A 139 -15.44 -10.56 6.42
C VAL A 139 -14.51 -11.76 6.25
N GLN A 140 -14.18 -12.37 7.39
CA GLN A 140 -13.39 -13.59 7.48
C GLN A 140 -14.34 -14.74 7.82
N SER A 141 -14.22 -15.87 7.11
CA SER A 141 -14.96 -17.10 7.42
C SER A 141 -14.70 -17.55 8.85
N ILE A 142 -13.44 -17.45 9.27
CA ILE A 142 -12.96 -17.75 10.62
C ILE A 142 -12.35 -16.45 11.19
N PRO A 143 -12.84 -15.93 12.33
CA PRO A 143 -12.30 -14.72 12.94
C PRO A 143 -10.79 -14.83 13.21
N GLY A 144 -10.01 -13.87 12.74
CA GLY A 144 -8.55 -13.83 12.84
C GLY A 144 -7.83 -14.51 11.67
N GLN A 145 -8.53 -15.30 10.84
CA GLN A 145 -7.95 -15.93 9.66
C GLN A 145 -8.00 -15.01 8.45
N VAL A 146 -6.85 -14.41 8.16
CA VAL A 146 -6.69 -13.50 7.03
C VAL A 146 -6.36 -14.22 5.71
N SER A 147 -5.81 -15.45 5.77
CA SER A 147 -5.49 -16.30 4.61
C SER A 147 -6.73 -16.99 4.03
N LEU A 148 -6.72 -17.21 2.71
CA LEU A 148 -7.85 -17.74 1.95
C LEU A 148 -7.55 -19.15 1.43
N HIS A 149 -8.41 -20.11 1.76
CA HIS A 149 -8.24 -21.55 1.48
C HIS A 149 -9.31 -22.11 0.55
N SER A 150 -10.28 -21.28 0.14
CA SER A 150 -11.30 -21.68 -0.83
C SER A 150 -11.83 -20.52 -1.66
N VAL A 151 -12.46 -20.84 -2.78
CA VAL A 151 -13.17 -19.87 -3.63
C VAL A 151 -14.30 -19.17 -2.86
N SER A 152 -15.01 -19.90 -2.00
CA SER A 152 -16.08 -19.32 -1.17
C SER A 152 -15.55 -18.25 -0.21
N GLU A 153 -14.36 -18.45 0.36
CA GLU A 153 -13.70 -17.44 1.20
C GLU A 153 -13.26 -16.22 0.41
N ILE A 154 -12.75 -16.42 -0.82
CA ILE A 154 -12.41 -15.31 -1.73
C ILE A 154 -13.66 -14.48 -2.03
N ILE A 155 -14.76 -15.12 -2.44
CA ILE A 155 -16.03 -14.45 -2.76
C ILE A 155 -16.54 -13.69 -1.53
N LEU A 156 -16.63 -14.34 -0.37
CA LEU A 156 -17.05 -13.70 0.88
C LEU A 156 -16.20 -12.45 1.15
N ARG A 157 -14.88 -12.55 1.04
CA ARG A 157 -13.96 -11.43 1.31
C ARG A 157 -14.16 -10.27 0.33
N LEU A 158 -14.33 -10.56 -0.95
CA LEU A 158 -14.53 -9.53 -1.98
C LEU A 158 -15.88 -8.82 -1.79
N VAL A 159 -16.98 -9.57 -1.66
CA VAL A 159 -18.35 -8.98 -1.63
C VAL A 159 -18.69 -8.29 -0.31
N THR A 160 -17.87 -8.45 0.72
CA THR A 160 -18.07 -7.76 2.00
C THR A 160 -17.04 -6.65 2.24
N SER A 161 -16.16 -6.37 1.28
CA SER A 161 -15.15 -5.32 1.38
C SER A 161 -15.63 -4.02 0.75
N SER A 162 -15.64 -2.94 1.54
CA SER A 162 -15.90 -1.58 1.05
C SER A 162 -14.83 -1.11 0.07
N ARG A 163 -13.56 -1.45 0.34
CA ARG A 163 -12.43 -1.13 -0.55
C ARG A 163 -12.59 -1.80 -1.90
N CYS A 164 -13.02 -3.07 -1.91
CA CYS A 164 -13.29 -3.81 -3.14
C CYS A 164 -14.42 -3.16 -3.93
N ARG A 165 -15.53 -2.79 -3.27
CA ARG A 165 -16.66 -2.08 -3.91
C ARG A 165 -16.20 -0.81 -4.62
N THR A 166 -15.42 0.04 -3.96
CA THR A 166 -14.89 1.28 -4.55
C THR A 166 -13.97 0.99 -5.73
N ALA A 167 -13.06 0.03 -5.60
CA ALA A 167 -12.16 -0.35 -6.70
C ALA A 167 -12.93 -0.90 -7.92
N LEU A 168 -13.99 -1.68 -7.71
CA LEU A 168 -14.87 -2.16 -8.79
C LEU A 168 -15.62 -1.00 -9.46
N GLU A 169 -16.14 -0.05 -8.68
CA GLU A 169 -16.82 1.14 -9.20
C GLU A 169 -15.91 1.98 -10.09
N ASP A 170 -14.68 2.22 -9.65
CA ASP A 170 -13.67 2.95 -10.43
C ASP A 170 -13.35 2.21 -11.73
N CYS A 171 -13.15 0.89 -11.68
CA CYS A 171 -12.86 0.09 -12.86
C CYS A 171 -14.02 0.10 -13.86
N LEU A 172 -15.25 -0.07 -13.36
CA LEU A 172 -16.46 -0.06 -14.18
C LEU A 172 -16.71 1.30 -14.83
N SER A 173 -16.44 2.39 -14.11
CA SER A 173 -16.59 3.76 -14.61
C SER A 173 -15.55 4.10 -15.68
N ALA A 174 -14.32 3.62 -15.51
CA ALA A 174 -13.23 3.80 -16.46
C ALA A 174 -13.23 2.78 -17.62
N LEU A 175 -14.17 1.80 -17.61
CA LEU A 175 -14.22 0.70 -18.57
C LEU A 175 -12.91 -0.10 -18.65
N ILE A 176 -12.22 -0.26 -17.52
CA ILE A 176 -10.98 -1.05 -17.43
C ILE A 176 -11.26 -2.45 -16.87
N PRO A 177 -10.48 -3.47 -17.27
CA PRO A 177 -10.58 -4.81 -16.70
C PRO A 177 -10.32 -4.82 -15.20
N VAL A 178 -11.00 -5.71 -14.47
CA VAL A 178 -10.70 -5.96 -13.06
C VAL A 178 -9.75 -7.14 -12.98
N GLU A 179 -8.58 -6.90 -12.40
CA GLU A 179 -7.55 -7.92 -12.20
C GLU A 179 -7.44 -8.29 -10.72
N LEU A 180 -7.49 -9.58 -10.45
CA LEU A 180 -7.25 -10.17 -9.14
C LEU A 180 -5.90 -10.86 -9.16
N PHE A 181 -5.05 -10.49 -8.21
CA PHE A 181 -3.73 -11.07 -8.00
C PHE A 181 -3.74 -11.91 -6.75
N PHE A 182 -3.26 -13.15 -6.88
CA PHE A 182 -3.16 -14.10 -5.79
C PHE A 182 -1.71 -14.52 -5.60
N LEU A 183 -1.25 -14.48 -4.36
CA LEU A 183 0.06 -14.96 -3.94
C LEU A 183 -0.11 -15.89 -2.73
N PRO A 184 0.83 -16.82 -2.49
CA PRO A 184 0.88 -17.55 -1.24
C PRO A 184 0.84 -16.59 -0.04
N PHE A 185 0.03 -16.93 0.95
CA PHE A 185 -0.13 -16.11 2.13
C PHE A 185 1.14 -16.13 2.98
N ASP A 186 1.66 -14.94 3.28
CA ASP A 186 2.86 -14.78 4.08
C ASP A 186 2.52 -14.14 5.43
N LYS A 187 2.56 -14.94 6.49
CA LYS A 187 2.26 -14.50 7.87
C LYS A 187 3.21 -13.41 8.38
N ARG A 188 4.37 -13.22 7.75
CA ARG A 188 5.34 -12.18 8.12
C ARG A 188 4.87 -10.78 7.68
N MET A 189 3.99 -10.70 6.69
CA MET A 189 3.41 -9.46 6.13
C MET A 189 2.39 -8.83 7.09
N GLY A 190 2.86 -8.40 8.26
CA GLY A 190 2.07 -7.68 9.25
C GLY A 190 2.31 -6.18 9.19
N SER A 191 1.25 -5.38 9.13
CA SER A 191 1.32 -3.91 8.98
C SER A 191 2.08 -3.18 10.09
N GLN A 192 2.24 -3.79 11.27
CA GLN A 192 3.07 -3.28 12.36
C GLN A 192 4.58 -3.33 12.06
N ARG A 193 5.00 -4.10 11.06
CA ARG A 193 6.38 -4.21 10.56
C ARG A 193 6.62 -3.33 9.33
N GLU A 194 5.58 -2.66 8.84
CA GLU A 194 5.64 -1.87 7.61
C GLU A 194 6.06 -0.41 7.87
N PHE A 195 6.70 0.18 6.87
CA PHE A 195 7.07 1.58 6.79
C PHE A 195 6.57 2.17 5.48
N ARG A 196 6.15 3.43 5.49
CA ARG A 196 5.84 4.21 4.29
C ARG A 196 6.97 5.18 3.98
N VAL A 197 7.47 5.11 2.77
CA VAL A 197 8.51 5.99 2.24
C VAL A 197 7.88 7.04 1.35
N PHE A 198 8.30 8.29 1.49
CA PHE A 198 7.80 9.44 0.73
C PHE A 198 8.90 9.98 -0.18
N CYS A 199 8.62 10.01 -1.49
CA CYS A 199 9.49 10.54 -2.53
C CYS A 199 8.81 11.71 -3.22
N ARG A 200 9.41 12.89 -3.13
CA ARG A 200 8.83 14.10 -3.72
C ARG A 200 8.80 14.05 -5.25
N ALA A 201 7.99 14.91 -5.85
CA ALA A 201 7.96 15.11 -7.29
C ALA A 201 9.31 15.58 -7.87
N GLU A 202 9.42 15.54 -9.19
CA GLU A 202 10.56 15.99 -10.02
C GLU A 202 11.82 15.12 -9.94
N ASP A 203 12.33 14.84 -8.73
CA ASP A 203 13.56 14.06 -8.54
C ASP A 203 13.34 12.71 -7.84
N CYS A 204 12.12 12.44 -7.37
CA CYS A 204 11.76 11.24 -6.62
C CYS A 204 12.75 10.96 -5.49
N ARG A 205 13.30 12.00 -4.85
CA ARG A 205 14.18 11.84 -3.69
C ARG A 205 13.37 11.51 -2.46
N ILE A 206 13.89 10.61 -1.63
CA ILE A 206 13.29 10.30 -0.33
C ILE A 206 13.43 11.50 0.59
N THR A 207 12.31 11.92 1.17
CA THR A 207 12.23 13.06 2.10
C THR A 207 11.75 12.65 3.48
N GLY A 208 10.86 11.66 3.55
CA GLY A 208 10.31 11.15 4.79
C GLY A 208 10.13 9.64 4.79
N ILE A 209 10.21 9.05 5.98
CA ILE A 209 9.82 7.67 6.24
C ILE A 209 8.98 7.65 7.51
N SER A 210 7.88 6.90 7.52
CA SER A 210 7.01 6.76 8.69
C SER A 210 6.73 5.29 8.98
N GLN A 211 6.59 4.91 10.26
CA GLN A 211 5.92 3.64 10.55
C GLN A 211 4.53 3.62 9.91
N TYR A 212 4.16 2.52 9.26
CA TYR A 212 2.88 2.45 8.56
C TYR A 212 1.69 2.41 9.52
N CYS A 213 1.77 1.56 10.55
CA CYS A 213 0.75 1.43 11.59
C CYS A 213 0.82 2.61 12.57
N TRP A 214 0.46 3.81 12.10
CA TRP A 214 0.60 5.08 12.79
C TRP A 214 -0.19 5.16 14.11
N HIS A 215 -1.37 4.54 14.17
CA HIS A 215 -2.29 4.55 15.31
C HIS A 215 -1.92 3.56 16.44
N LYS A 216 -0.75 2.93 16.37
CA LYS A 216 -0.22 2.04 17.42
C LYS A 216 1.21 2.45 17.77
N PRO A 217 1.72 2.11 18.97
CA PRO A 217 3.13 2.27 19.25
C PRO A 217 3.97 1.49 18.25
N TRP A 218 5.13 2.05 17.91
CA TRP A 218 6.08 1.43 17.02
C TRP A 218 6.48 0.06 17.56
N ARG A 219 6.45 -0.96 16.69
CA ARG A 219 6.76 -2.35 17.07
C ARG A 219 8.10 -2.49 17.79
N TYR A 220 9.06 -1.65 17.43
CA TYR A 220 10.45 -1.71 17.90
C TYR A 220 10.75 -0.70 19.02
N ALA A 221 9.74 -0.02 19.57
CA ALA A 221 9.90 0.99 20.62
C ALA A 221 10.60 0.48 21.89
N CYS A 222 10.41 -0.80 22.23
CA CYS A 222 11.00 -1.40 23.43
C CYS A 222 12.45 -1.88 23.22
N LEU A 223 13.00 -1.79 22.00
CA LEU A 223 14.40 -2.13 21.74
C LEU A 223 15.33 -1.02 22.23
N SER A 224 16.62 -1.35 22.37
CA SER A 224 17.65 -0.36 22.67
C SER A 224 17.72 0.70 21.58
N GLU A 225 18.09 1.95 21.93
CA GLU A 225 18.23 3.03 20.95
C GLU A 225 19.13 2.65 19.78
N LYS A 226 20.22 1.93 20.06
CA LYS A 226 21.15 1.42 19.05
C LYS A 226 20.48 0.44 18.07
N ASP A 227 19.61 -0.43 18.55
CA ASP A 227 18.91 -1.40 17.69
C ASP A 227 17.77 -0.73 16.91
N GLN A 228 17.10 0.25 17.51
CA GLN A 228 16.16 1.10 16.78
C GLN A 228 16.83 1.83 15.62
N ASP A 229 18.00 2.44 15.86
CA ASP A 229 18.74 3.18 14.85
C ASP A 229 19.23 2.26 13.73
N ARG A 230 19.65 1.03 14.06
CA ARG A 230 20.02 0.01 13.07
C ARG A 230 18.84 -0.37 12.17
N ILE A 231 17.64 -0.50 12.71
CA ILE A 231 16.43 -0.80 11.93
C ILE A 231 16.14 0.36 10.98
N ILE A 232 16.16 1.61 11.48
CA ILE A 232 15.90 2.79 10.64
C ILE A 232 16.98 2.94 9.57
N GLU A 233 18.25 2.76 9.91
CA GLU A 233 19.36 2.81 8.94
C GLU A 233 19.19 1.77 7.84
N LYS A 234 18.80 0.53 8.20
CA LYS A 234 18.52 -0.54 7.23
C LYS A 234 17.33 -0.18 6.34
N VAL A 235 16.23 0.33 6.90
CA VAL A 235 15.06 0.77 6.14
C VAL A 235 15.42 1.92 5.18
N VAL A 236 16.17 2.92 5.63
CA VAL A 236 16.64 4.03 4.78
C VAL A 236 17.51 3.53 3.64
N LEU A 237 18.47 2.65 3.92
CA LEU A 237 19.39 2.10 2.92
C LEU A 237 18.64 1.30 1.85
N GLU A 238 17.72 0.44 2.25
CA GLU A 238 16.95 -0.39 1.33
C GLU A 238 15.89 0.41 0.57
N ALA A 239 15.29 1.44 1.20
CA ALA A 239 14.40 2.37 0.53
C ALA A 239 15.11 3.07 -0.63
N GLU A 240 16.34 3.55 -0.44
CA GLU A 240 17.12 4.16 -1.52
C GLU A 240 17.48 3.15 -2.61
N ARG A 241 17.85 1.92 -2.24
CA ARG A 241 18.13 0.86 -3.22
C ARG A 241 16.90 0.58 -4.08
N LEU A 242 15.72 0.43 -3.48
CA LEU A 242 14.45 0.17 -4.17
C LEU A 242 14.02 1.37 -5.01
N ARG A 243 14.19 2.60 -4.51
CA ARG A 243 13.96 3.83 -5.28
C ARG A 243 14.79 3.88 -6.55
N VAL A 244 16.08 3.55 -6.47
CA VAL A 244 16.96 3.48 -7.66
C VAL A 244 16.47 2.42 -8.64
N GLN A 245 15.98 1.27 -8.17
CA GLN A 245 15.41 0.23 -9.03
C GLN A 245 14.10 0.69 -9.70
N ILE A 246 13.20 1.32 -8.95
CA ILE A 246 11.97 1.90 -9.48
C ILE A 246 12.28 2.92 -10.59
N LEU A 247 13.25 3.80 -10.37
CA LEU A 247 13.67 4.80 -11.37
C LEU A 247 14.36 4.19 -12.59
N ALA A 248 15.11 3.10 -12.40
CA ALA A 248 15.76 2.39 -13.51
C ALA A 248 14.75 1.70 -14.44
N ASP A 249 13.58 1.33 -13.92
CA ASP A 249 12.49 0.73 -14.69
C ASP A 249 11.63 1.77 -15.43
N LEU A 250 11.86 3.07 -15.22
CA LEU A 250 11.12 4.12 -15.91
C LEU A 250 11.56 4.29 -17.37
N ASN A 251 10.59 4.47 -18.24
CA ASN A 251 10.75 4.87 -19.62
C ASN A 251 10.26 6.30 -19.81
N GLY A 252 11.17 7.25 -20.04
CA GLY A 252 10.82 8.67 -20.23
C GLY A 252 9.87 8.96 -21.42
N ASN A 253 9.71 8.02 -22.34
CA ASN A 253 8.74 8.12 -23.44
C ASN A 253 7.32 7.70 -23.04
N ASP A 254 7.16 6.91 -21.98
CA ASP A 254 5.86 6.50 -21.46
C ASP A 254 5.19 7.65 -20.70
N LYS A 255 3.90 7.89 -20.98
CA LYS A 255 3.13 8.98 -20.38
C LYS A 255 2.90 8.77 -18.88
N THR A 256 2.68 7.52 -18.48
CA THR A 256 2.43 7.13 -17.09
C THR A 256 3.70 7.31 -16.25
N ASP A 257 4.86 7.03 -16.83
CA ASP A 257 6.17 7.17 -16.18
C ASP A 257 6.52 8.64 -15.96
N ARG A 258 6.29 9.48 -16.98
CA ARG A 258 6.42 10.93 -16.82
C ARG A 258 5.47 11.46 -15.74
N LEU A 259 4.24 10.96 -15.70
CA LEU A 259 3.26 11.35 -14.69
C LEU A 259 3.70 10.94 -13.28
N LEU A 260 4.35 9.78 -13.10
CA LEU A 260 4.94 9.40 -11.81
C LEU A 260 5.99 10.43 -11.37
N MET A 261 6.89 10.82 -12.28
CA MET A 261 7.92 11.82 -11.98
C MET A 261 7.32 13.19 -11.63
N GLU A 262 6.28 13.62 -12.34
CA GLU A 262 5.57 14.89 -12.09
C GLU A 262 4.82 14.89 -10.74
N GLN A 263 4.28 13.73 -10.33
CA GLN A 263 3.48 13.62 -9.10
C GLN A 263 4.31 13.23 -7.87
N GLY A 264 5.48 12.64 -8.05
CA GLY A 264 6.23 11.95 -6.99
C GLY A 264 5.65 10.57 -6.70
N MET A 265 6.13 9.91 -5.64
CA MET A 265 5.62 8.60 -5.23
C MET A 265 5.74 8.37 -3.73
N SER A 266 4.89 7.52 -3.20
CA SER A 266 5.14 6.86 -1.92
C SER A 266 5.19 5.36 -2.14
N PHE A 267 5.89 4.63 -1.29
CA PHE A 267 5.89 3.17 -1.36
C PHE A 267 6.01 2.57 0.03
N ASP A 268 5.38 1.41 0.20
CA ASP A 268 5.34 0.70 1.46
C ASP A 268 6.39 -0.41 1.47
N LEU A 269 7.07 -0.54 2.60
CA LEU A 269 8.14 -1.49 2.84
C LEU A 269 7.79 -2.37 4.02
N LEU A 270 8.06 -3.67 3.95
CA LEU A 270 8.07 -4.56 5.09
C LEU A 270 9.50 -4.68 5.62
N TYR A 271 9.72 -4.47 6.92
CA TYR A 271 10.96 -4.90 7.57
C TYR A 271 10.78 -6.32 8.16
N ASP A 272 11.49 -7.29 7.59
CA ASP A 272 11.53 -8.65 8.12
C ASP A 272 12.61 -8.75 9.20
N GLU A 273 12.17 -8.80 10.46
CA GLU A 273 13.05 -8.95 11.63
C GLU A 273 13.79 -10.29 11.68
N GLU A 274 13.26 -11.34 11.05
CA GLU A 274 13.87 -12.68 11.05
C GLU A 274 15.01 -12.75 10.03
N ALA A 275 14.78 -12.23 8.82
CA ALA A 275 15.78 -12.18 7.77
C ALA A 275 16.71 -10.94 7.84
N CYS A 276 16.38 -9.97 8.70
CA CYS A 276 16.99 -8.63 8.71
C CYS A 276 16.99 -7.99 7.31
N ASP A 277 15.88 -8.13 6.59
CA ASP A 277 15.74 -7.70 5.20
C ASP A 277 14.54 -6.75 5.02
N VAL A 278 14.48 -6.07 3.88
CA VAL A 278 13.41 -5.13 3.55
C VAL A 278 12.79 -5.48 2.21
N GLU A 279 11.48 -5.65 2.21
CA GLU A 279 10.71 -6.07 1.05
C GLU A 279 9.77 -4.94 0.58
N LEU A 280 9.62 -4.76 -0.73
CA LEU A 280 8.65 -3.82 -1.31
C LEU A 280 7.24 -4.42 -1.25
N VAL A 281 6.29 -3.67 -0.70
CA VAL A 281 4.89 -4.09 -0.56
C VAL A 281 4.05 -3.58 -1.72
N GLU A 282 4.04 -2.26 -1.93
CA GLU A 282 3.32 -1.59 -3.01
C GLU A 282 3.80 -0.15 -3.22
N LEU A 283 3.42 0.43 -4.36
CA LEU A 283 3.56 1.85 -4.64
C LEU A 283 2.21 2.54 -4.42
N ASN A 284 2.27 3.81 -4.01
CA ASN A 284 1.12 4.63 -3.67
C ASN A 284 1.30 6.07 -4.18
N PRO A 285 0.19 6.78 -4.50
CA PRO A 285 0.28 8.16 -4.96
C PRO A 285 0.79 9.12 -3.88
N PHE A 286 1.63 10.06 -4.29
CA PHE A 286 2.16 11.11 -3.41
C PHE A 286 1.32 12.38 -3.45
N GLY A 287 1.17 13.03 -2.30
CA GLY A 287 0.79 14.43 -2.19
C GLY A 287 -0.47 14.73 -1.39
N THR A 288 -0.70 16.02 -1.13
CA THR A 288 -1.79 16.51 -0.27
C THR A 288 -3.18 16.14 -0.77
N ARG A 289 -3.39 16.17 -2.08
CA ARG A 289 -4.68 15.80 -2.71
C ARG A 289 -4.71 14.36 -3.20
N SER A 290 -3.80 13.50 -2.70
CA SER A 290 -3.80 12.07 -2.97
C SER A 290 -4.72 11.31 -2.01
N PRO A 291 -5.27 10.15 -2.42
CA PRO A 291 -5.99 9.24 -1.53
C PRO A 291 -5.08 8.55 -0.48
N CYS A 292 -3.76 8.68 -0.61
CA CYS A 292 -2.78 8.03 0.23
C CYS A 292 -2.70 8.68 1.62
N GLY A 293 -2.87 7.88 2.68
CA GLY A 293 -2.64 8.33 4.06
C GLY A 293 -1.19 8.72 4.32
N SER A 294 -0.98 9.78 5.10
CA SER A 294 0.36 10.32 5.43
C SER A 294 1.02 9.67 6.67
N CYS A 295 0.43 8.63 7.27
CA CYS A 295 0.96 7.95 8.46
C CYS A 295 1.25 8.94 9.62
N LEU A 296 2.48 9.02 10.16
CA LEU A 296 2.83 10.01 11.21
C LEU A 296 3.15 11.41 10.67
N PHE A 297 2.90 11.66 9.39
CA PHE A 297 2.92 12.99 8.81
C PHE A 297 1.50 13.52 8.60
N GLN A 298 1.44 14.81 8.32
CA GLN A 298 0.27 15.56 7.88
C GLN A 298 0.62 16.24 6.56
N TRP A 299 -0.09 15.92 5.48
CA TRP A 299 0.30 16.37 4.13
C TRP A 299 0.44 17.89 3.97
N ALA A 300 -0.47 18.67 4.57
CA ALA A 300 -0.50 20.12 4.45
C ALA A 300 0.45 20.82 5.43
N LYS A 301 0.63 20.32 6.66
CA LYS A 301 1.50 20.93 7.68
C LYS A 301 2.96 20.54 7.51
N ASP A 302 3.23 19.32 7.05
CA ASP A 302 4.59 18.80 6.87
C ASP A 302 5.12 19.02 5.44
N GLN A 303 4.59 20.01 4.70
CA GLN A 303 5.02 20.26 3.32
C GLN A 303 6.52 20.57 3.22
N GLU A 304 7.05 21.36 4.15
CA GLU A 304 8.48 21.66 4.22
C GLU A 304 9.37 20.42 4.38
N VAL A 305 8.82 19.32 4.89
CA VAL A 305 9.52 18.04 5.03
C VAL A 305 9.24 17.17 3.82
N LEU A 306 7.98 16.87 3.53
CA LEU A 306 7.59 15.90 2.50
C LEU A 306 7.92 16.36 1.09
N TYR A 307 7.74 17.65 0.78
CA TYR A 307 8.11 18.24 -0.51
C TYR A 307 9.55 18.78 -0.50
N ASP A 308 10.16 18.85 0.69
CA ASP A 308 11.50 19.39 0.93
C ASP A 308 11.73 20.75 0.26
N GLU A 309 10.85 21.71 0.56
CA GLU A 309 10.86 23.07 0.02
C GLU A 309 12.18 23.82 0.30
N GLN A 310 12.90 23.39 1.34
CA GLN A 310 14.19 23.96 1.75
C GLN A 310 15.40 23.13 1.28
N ASN A 311 15.18 22.07 0.49
CA ASN A 311 16.22 21.18 -0.05
C ASN A 311 17.21 20.67 1.02
N LYS A 312 16.69 20.27 2.19
CA LYS A 312 17.43 19.87 3.41
C LYS A 312 18.31 18.64 3.23
N LYS A 313 18.08 17.82 2.18
CA LYS A 313 18.84 16.59 1.86
C LYS A 313 18.96 15.59 3.03
N THR A 314 18.07 15.71 4.01
CA THR A 314 18.02 14.87 5.21
C THR A 314 16.67 14.17 5.24
N ILE A 315 16.67 12.86 5.43
CA ILE A 315 15.45 12.06 5.50
C ILE A 315 14.90 12.11 6.93
N GLU A 316 13.66 12.58 7.11
CA GLU A 316 13.00 12.55 8.42
C GLU A 316 12.27 11.22 8.62
N CYS A 317 12.68 10.45 9.63
CA CYS A 317 12.07 9.18 10.00
C CYS A 317 11.18 9.37 11.23
N ARG A 318 9.86 9.15 11.09
CA ARG A 318 8.88 9.29 12.17
C ARG A 318 8.38 7.95 12.69
N VAL A 319 8.41 7.81 14.00
CA VAL A 319 7.97 6.65 14.79
C VAL A 319 7.28 7.14 16.06
N SER A 320 6.41 6.35 16.69
CA SER A 320 5.62 6.77 17.86
C SER A 320 5.68 5.78 19.01
N TRP A 321 5.84 6.27 20.23
CA TRP A 321 5.61 5.54 21.50
C TRP A 321 5.50 6.52 22.66
#